data_AF-A0A967XU98-F1
#
_entry.id   AF-A0A967XU98-F1
#
_cell.length_a   1.000
_cell.length_b   1.000
_cell.length_c   1.000
_cell.angle_alpha   90.00
_cell.angle_beta   90.00
_cell.angle_gamma   90.00
#
_symmetry.space_group_name_H-M   'P 1'
#
loop_
_entity.id
_entity.type
_entity.pdbx_description
1 polymer ?
#
loop_
_entity_poly.entity_id
_entity_poly.type
_entity_poly.pdbx_seq_one_letter_code
_entity_poly.pdbx_strand_id
1 'polypeptide(L)'
;ESLIKPRIVKEDDLTKARSAVFGIPYKDLNGVEIKPEVLNILPREKAETWKMLAFERKDNEVSIGLVDASDYQAMEAMDFLADESGFKAKYFLVTPTAFRKAFRQYEVLGKEVAKELEFAKERFAPKEEALPEAVEDIEEELTGAPVARIVSTLMRHAVDSGASDIHIEPTDGPS
;
A
#
# COMPACT_ATOMS: atom_id res chain seq x y z
N GLU A 1 38.48 35.59 -14.09
CA GLU A 1 38.20 34.78 -12.89
C GLU A 1 37.57 33.46 -13.35
N SER A 2 38.36 32.41 -13.49
CA SER A 2 38.46 31.26 -12.58
C SER A 2 37.17 30.44 -12.43
N LEU A 3 36.96 29.54 -13.39
CA LEU A 3 36.60 28.13 -13.23
C LEU A 3 35.71 27.75 -12.02
N ILE A 4 34.39 27.91 -12.17
CA ILE A 4 33.42 27.17 -11.36
C ILE A 4 33.44 25.71 -11.83
N LYS A 5 34.32 24.90 -11.22
CA LYS A 5 34.20 23.44 -11.30
C LYS A 5 32.83 23.06 -10.73
N PRO A 6 32.03 22.19 -11.37
CA PRO A 6 30.91 21.58 -10.68
C PRO A 6 31.50 20.78 -9.52
N ARG A 7 31.44 21.36 -8.32
CA ARG A 7 31.78 20.65 -7.09
C ARG A 7 30.72 19.55 -7.03
N ILE A 8 31.13 18.32 -7.33
CA ILE A 8 30.30 17.13 -7.16
C ILE A 8 30.09 17.02 -5.65
N VAL A 9 29.08 17.71 -5.13
CA VAL A 9 28.68 17.61 -3.72
C VAL A 9 28.09 16.23 -3.56
N LYS A 10 28.59 15.47 -2.58
CA LYS A 10 28.02 14.17 -2.26
C LYS A 10 26.58 14.38 -1.80
N GLU A 11 25.69 13.54 -2.29
CA GLU A 11 24.25 13.61 -1.97
C GLU A 11 24.01 13.64 -0.46
N ASP A 12 24.77 12.86 0.31
CA ASP A 12 24.72 12.86 1.77
C ASP A 12 25.07 14.21 2.39
N ASP A 13 26.09 14.90 1.87
CA ASP A 13 26.52 16.21 2.40
C ASP A 13 25.43 17.26 2.13
N LEU A 14 24.80 17.18 0.94
CA LEU A 14 23.68 18.05 0.58
C LEU A 14 22.45 17.79 1.46
N THR A 15 22.07 16.52 1.65
CA THR A 15 20.91 16.18 2.47
C THR A 15 21.15 16.49 3.94
N LYS A 16 22.37 16.31 4.46
CA LYS A 16 22.75 16.74 5.84
C LYS A 16 22.71 18.26 6.01
N ALA A 17 23.10 19.02 4.99
CA ALA A 17 22.94 20.47 5.03
C ALA A 17 21.46 20.87 5.08
N ARG A 18 20.61 20.22 4.26
CA ARG A 18 19.16 20.42 4.28
C ARG A 18 18.55 20.02 5.63
N SER A 19 19.00 18.92 6.24
CA SER A 19 18.53 18.47 7.55
C SER A 19 18.76 19.51 8.65
N ALA A 20 19.90 20.20 8.61
CA ALA A 20 20.16 21.30 9.53
C ALA A 20 19.26 22.52 9.28
N VAL A 21 18.93 22.83 8.01
CA VAL A 21 18.06 23.96 7.66
C VAL A 21 16.60 23.72 8.05
N PHE A 22 16.06 22.52 7.77
CA PHE A 22 14.66 22.18 8.07
C PHE A 22 14.43 21.71 9.51
N GLY A 23 15.50 21.44 10.28
CA GLY A 23 15.38 20.90 11.63
C GLY A 23 14.89 19.45 11.69
N ILE A 24 14.92 18.73 10.56
CA ILE A 24 14.51 17.32 10.45
C ILE A 24 15.76 16.45 10.43
N PRO A 25 15.90 15.43 11.28
CA PRO A 25 17.11 14.60 11.34
C PRO A 25 17.38 13.84 10.04
N TYR A 26 18.65 13.70 9.66
CA TYR A 26 19.07 12.86 8.53
C TYR A 26 19.09 11.37 8.92
N LYS A 27 18.63 10.51 8.02
CA LYS A 27 18.75 9.05 8.13
C LYS A 27 19.27 8.47 6.82
N ASP A 28 20.28 7.61 6.92
CA ASP A 28 20.67 6.76 5.81
C ASP A 28 19.84 5.46 5.83
N LEU A 29 19.19 5.14 4.71
CA LEU A 29 18.41 3.92 4.51
C LEU A 29 19.12 2.90 3.62
N ASN A 30 20.37 3.16 3.20
CA ASN A 30 21.14 2.19 2.43
C ASN A 30 21.30 0.88 3.22
N GLY A 31 20.80 -0.23 2.66
CA GLY A 31 20.90 -1.56 3.27
C GLY A 31 19.95 -1.79 4.44
N VAL A 32 19.01 -0.88 4.72
CA VAL A 32 17.96 -1.10 5.72
C VAL A 32 16.90 -2.02 5.12
N GLU A 33 16.70 -3.18 5.73
CA GLU A 33 15.58 -4.08 5.43
C GLU A 33 14.35 -3.63 6.22
N ILE A 34 13.27 -3.33 5.51
CA ILE A 34 12.03 -2.81 6.08
C ILE A 34 11.00 -3.91 6.03
N LYS A 35 10.39 -4.20 7.19
CA LYS A 35 9.36 -5.23 7.27
C LYS A 35 8.15 -4.88 6.39
N PRO A 36 7.53 -5.86 5.71
CA PRO A 36 6.30 -5.68 4.95
C PRO A 36 5.19 -4.92 5.68
N GLU A 37 4.97 -5.25 6.95
CA GLU A 37 3.97 -4.62 7.80
C GLU A 37 4.20 -3.12 8.00
N VAL A 38 5.47 -2.66 7.96
CA VAL A 38 5.84 -1.25 8.09
C VAL A 38 5.73 -0.55 6.74
N LEU A 39 6.20 -1.17 5.65
CA LEU A 39 6.05 -0.62 4.30
C LEU A 39 4.58 -0.36 3.96
N ASN A 40 3.68 -1.28 4.35
CA ASN A 40 2.25 -1.20 4.08
C ASN A 40 1.51 -0.07 4.82
N ILE A 41 2.13 0.55 5.84
CA ILE A 41 1.55 1.73 6.50
C ILE A 41 1.38 2.87 5.50
N LEU A 42 2.32 3.00 4.56
CA LEU A 42 2.22 3.93 3.44
C LEU A 42 2.19 3.15 2.12
N PRO A 43 1.02 2.99 1.48
CA PRO A 43 0.90 2.28 0.21
C PRO A 43 1.86 2.82 -0.85
N ARG A 44 2.37 1.91 -1.71
CA ARG A 44 3.38 2.21 -2.74
C ARG A 44 3.06 3.46 -3.56
N GLU A 45 1.82 3.62 -3.99
CA GLU A 45 1.39 4.76 -4.82
C GLU A 45 1.55 6.10 -4.08
N LYS A 46 1.15 6.14 -2.81
CA LYS A 46 1.33 7.31 -1.94
C LYS A 46 2.81 7.54 -1.66
N ALA A 47 3.56 6.48 -1.35
CA ALA A 47 5.00 6.56 -1.13
C ALA A 47 5.75 7.13 -2.35
N GLU A 48 5.35 6.73 -3.56
CA GLU A 48 5.93 7.23 -4.80
C GLU A 48 5.53 8.68 -5.08
N THR A 49 4.28 9.03 -4.84
CA THR A 49 3.75 10.38 -5.11
C THR A 49 4.35 11.39 -4.14
N TRP A 50 4.30 11.08 -2.84
CA TRP A 50 4.77 11.96 -1.77
C TRP A 50 6.29 11.93 -1.59
N LYS A 51 6.99 11.01 -2.28
CA LYS A 51 8.43 10.77 -2.11
C LYS A 51 8.79 10.53 -0.64
N MET A 52 7.96 9.72 0.01
CA MET A 52 8.08 9.32 1.41
C MET A 52 7.93 7.80 1.54
N LEU A 53 8.48 7.20 2.59
CA LEU A 53 8.21 5.81 2.95
C LEU A 53 8.31 5.60 4.45
N ALA A 54 7.52 4.67 4.98
CA ALA A 54 7.67 4.21 6.36
C ALA A 54 8.81 3.18 6.42
N PHE A 55 9.72 3.32 7.39
CA PHE A 55 10.87 2.43 7.53
C PHE A 55 11.06 1.82 8.91
N GLU A 56 10.37 2.34 9.94
CA GLU A 56 10.40 1.76 11.28
C GLU A 56 9.09 2.08 12.00
N ARG A 57 8.56 1.13 12.80
CA ARG A 57 7.45 1.37 13.72
C ARG A 57 7.89 0.99 15.14
N LYS A 58 7.68 1.90 16.10
CA LYS A 58 7.91 1.70 17.52
C LYS A 58 6.68 2.17 18.28
N ASP A 59 5.97 1.24 18.93
CA ASP A 59 4.71 1.51 19.61
C ASP A 59 3.72 2.27 18.71
N ASN A 60 3.44 3.53 19.06
CA ASN A 60 2.55 4.42 18.34
C ASN A 60 3.28 5.45 17.46
N GLU A 61 4.58 5.29 17.23
CA GLU A 61 5.39 6.18 16.40
C GLU A 61 5.88 5.43 15.15
N VAL A 62 5.70 6.03 13.98
CA VAL A 62 6.16 5.51 12.70
C VAL A 62 7.19 6.48 12.12
N SER A 63 8.39 5.96 11.86
CA SER A 63 9.46 6.73 11.24
C SER A 63 9.27 6.79 9.73
N ILE A 64 9.16 8.01 9.20
CA ILE A 64 8.92 8.32 7.81
C ILE A 64 10.17 8.95 7.21
N GLY A 65 10.71 8.34 6.17
CA GLY A 65 11.82 8.88 5.39
C GLY A 65 11.29 9.67 4.20
N LEU A 66 11.61 10.96 4.09
CA LEU A 66 11.18 11.85 3.01
C LEU A 66 12.38 12.41 2.23
N VAL A 67 12.20 12.64 0.93
CA VAL A 67 13.25 13.19 0.05
C VAL A 67 13.30 14.72 0.08
N ASP A 68 12.13 15.36 0.22
CA ASP A 68 12.00 16.82 0.15
C ASP A 68 11.08 17.36 1.25
N ALA A 69 11.66 18.08 2.21
CA ALA A 69 10.94 18.70 3.33
C ALA A 69 10.26 20.03 2.96
N SER A 70 10.40 20.50 1.72
CA SER A 70 9.67 21.67 1.23
C SER A 70 8.30 21.34 0.63
N ASP A 71 8.00 20.06 0.44
CA ASP A 71 6.68 19.58 0.03
C ASP A 71 5.74 19.49 1.25
N TYR A 72 5.24 20.66 1.65
CA TYR A 72 4.32 20.76 2.80
C TYR A 72 3.00 20.01 2.57
N GLN A 73 2.55 19.87 1.31
CA GLN A 73 1.31 19.16 1.00
C GLN A 73 1.47 17.65 1.22
N ALA A 74 2.61 17.07 0.83
CA ALA A 74 2.92 15.68 1.12
C ALA A 74 3.03 15.42 2.64
N MET A 75 3.66 16.33 3.38
CA MET A 75 3.76 16.23 4.84
C MET A 75 2.40 16.31 5.52
N GLU A 76 1.55 17.28 5.15
CA GLU A 76 0.20 17.42 5.69
C GLU A 76 -0.68 16.19 5.39
N ALA A 77 -0.58 15.65 4.17
CA ALA A 77 -1.30 14.42 3.80
C ALA A 77 -0.82 13.19 4.60
N MET A 78 0.46 13.12 4.93
CA MET A 78 1.02 12.07 5.79
C MET A 78 0.59 12.26 7.25
N ASP A 79 0.56 13.50 7.76
CA ASP A 79 0.08 13.79 9.11
C ASP A 79 -1.41 13.44 9.25
N PHE A 80 -2.24 13.79 8.27
CA PHE A 80 -3.65 13.41 8.24
C PHE A 80 -3.83 11.87 8.24
N LEU A 81 -3.05 11.16 7.42
CA LEU A 81 -3.06 9.69 7.40
C LEU A 81 -2.64 9.11 8.76
N ALA A 82 -1.66 9.71 9.42
CA ALA A 82 -1.17 9.30 10.73
C ALA A 82 -2.25 9.47 11.81
N ASP A 83 -2.94 10.61 11.81
CA ASP A 83 -4.05 10.91 12.71
C ASP A 83 -5.23 9.95 12.52
N GLU A 84 -5.65 9.71 11.27
CA GLU A 84 -6.72 8.73 10.95
C GLU A 84 -6.35 7.31 11.40
N SER A 85 -5.07 6.95 11.28
CA SER A 85 -4.55 5.62 11.63
C SER A 85 -4.13 5.51 13.10
N GLY A 86 -4.23 6.59 13.87
CA GLY A 86 -3.95 6.64 15.30
C GLY A 86 -2.47 6.61 15.69
N PHE A 87 -1.52 6.86 14.78
CA PHE A 87 -0.07 6.89 15.07
C PHE A 87 0.54 8.28 14.89
N LYS A 88 1.76 8.47 15.41
CA LYS A 88 2.56 9.69 15.23
C LYS A 88 3.60 9.50 14.14
N ALA A 89 3.61 10.36 13.13
CA ALA A 89 4.66 10.38 12.12
C ALA A 89 5.92 11.07 12.66
N LYS A 90 7.07 10.43 12.49
CA LYS A 90 8.39 11.00 12.81
C LYS A 90 9.24 11.10 11.57
N TYR A 91 9.52 12.33 11.17
CA TYR A 91 10.16 12.62 9.91
C TYR A 91 11.69 12.52 9.96
N PHE A 92 12.26 11.95 8.90
CA PHE A 92 13.69 11.90 8.64
C PHE A 92 13.98 12.26 7.19
N LEU A 93 14.96 13.12 6.96
CA LEU A 93 15.44 13.38 5.60
C LEU A 93 16.35 12.24 5.14
N VAL A 94 16.07 11.74 3.95
CA VAL A 94 16.85 10.68 3.31
C VAL A 94 17.37 11.16 1.96
N THR A 95 18.47 10.59 1.48
CA THR A 95 18.93 10.91 0.12
C THR A 95 17.97 10.34 -0.92
N PRO A 96 17.73 11.02 -2.06
CA PRO A 96 17.01 10.45 -3.20
C PRO A 96 17.51 9.05 -3.60
N THR A 97 18.82 8.80 -3.52
CA THR A 97 19.41 7.48 -3.79
C THR A 97 19.03 6.44 -2.74
N ALA A 98 19.09 6.76 -1.45
CA ALA A 98 18.65 5.85 -0.39
C ALA A 98 17.15 5.57 -0.49
N PHE A 99 16.32 6.60 -0.73
CA PHE A 99 14.89 6.45 -0.99
C PHE A 99 14.62 5.49 -2.14
N ARG A 100 15.23 5.69 -3.32
CA ARG A 100 15.03 4.80 -4.47
C ARG A 100 15.39 3.35 -4.18
N LYS A 101 16.42 3.09 -3.37
CA LYS A 101 16.82 1.73 -2.99
C LYS A 101 15.83 1.11 -2.02
N ALA A 102 15.44 1.84 -0.98
CA ALA A 102 14.44 1.39 -0.02
C ALA A 102 13.07 1.16 -0.68
N PHE A 103 12.67 2.04 -1.60
CA PHE A 103 11.41 1.95 -2.34
C PHE A 103 11.29 0.67 -3.19
N ARG A 104 12.39 0.08 -3.66
CA ARG A 104 12.36 -1.21 -4.38
C ARG A 104 11.83 -2.36 -3.52
N GLN A 105 11.84 -2.23 -2.19
CA GLN A 105 11.29 -3.27 -1.31
C GLN A 105 9.77 -3.42 -1.46
N TYR A 106 9.06 -2.38 -1.92
CA TYR A 106 7.64 -2.51 -2.32
C TYR A 106 7.43 -3.49 -3.49
N GLU A 107 8.40 -3.62 -4.41
CA GLU A 107 8.30 -4.57 -5.53
C GLU A 107 8.45 -6.02 -5.06
N VAL A 108 9.33 -6.25 -4.08
CA VAL A 108 9.53 -7.58 -3.48
C VAL A 108 8.26 -8.02 -2.77
N LEU A 109 7.68 -7.12 -1.97
CA LEU A 109 6.41 -7.34 -1.30
C LEU A 109 5.27 -7.70 -2.27
N GLY A 110 5.14 -6.95 -3.38
CA GLY A 110 4.12 -7.25 -4.39
C GLY A 110 4.29 -8.63 -5.03
N LYS A 111 5.53 -9.09 -5.24
CA LYS A 111 5.81 -10.42 -5.78
C LYS A 111 5.52 -11.54 -4.80
N GLU A 112 5.80 -11.34 -3.51
CA GLU A 112 5.50 -12.31 -2.45
C GLU A 112 3.99 -12.51 -2.31
N VAL A 113 3.23 -11.41 -2.26
CA VAL A 113 1.76 -11.44 -2.20
C VAL A 113 1.17 -12.11 -3.45
N ALA A 114 1.68 -11.80 -4.65
CA ALA A 114 1.23 -12.42 -5.88
C ALA A 114 1.46 -13.94 -5.87
N LYS A 115 2.64 -14.39 -5.41
CA LYS A 115 2.98 -15.80 -5.29
C LYS A 115 2.13 -16.55 -4.26
N GLU A 116 1.85 -15.93 -3.12
CA GLU A 116 0.93 -16.48 -2.12
C GLU A 116 -0.49 -16.62 -2.66
N LEU A 117 -0.96 -15.64 -3.43
CA LEU A 117 -2.28 -15.69 -4.07
C LEU A 117 -2.36 -16.77 -5.16
N GLU A 118 -1.30 -16.95 -5.96
CA GLU A 118 -1.21 -18.06 -6.92
C GLU A 118 -1.23 -19.41 -6.22
N PHE A 119 -0.45 -19.59 -5.16
CA PHE A 119 -0.43 -20.83 -4.39
C PHE A 119 -1.79 -21.12 -3.72
N ALA A 120 -2.47 -20.07 -3.23
CA ALA A 120 -3.83 -20.20 -2.72
C ALA A 120 -4.80 -20.63 -3.84
N LYS A 121 -4.73 -20.01 -5.02
CA LYS A 121 -5.55 -20.40 -6.17
C LYS A 121 -5.31 -21.85 -6.60
N GLU A 122 -4.08 -22.34 -6.57
CA GLU A 122 -3.76 -23.75 -6.89
C GLU A 122 -4.27 -24.72 -5.82
N ARG A 123 -4.19 -24.35 -4.54
CA ARG A 123 -4.61 -25.20 -3.41
C ARG A 123 -6.13 -25.20 -3.19
N PHE A 124 -6.80 -24.11 -3.54
CA PHE A 124 -8.25 -23.91 -3.43
C PHE A 124 -8.95 -23.92 -4.79
N ALA A 125 -8.27 -24.31 -5.86
CA ALA A 125 -8.93 -24.63 -7.12
C ALA A 125 -9.99 -25.69 -6.81
N PRO A 126 -11.29 -25.44 -7.10
CA PRO A 126 -12.30 -26.47 -6.96
C PRO A 126 -11.83 -27.66 -7.81
N LYS A 127 -11.63 -28.81 -7.18
CA LYS A 127 -11.64 -30.06 -7.93
C LYS A 127 -13.00 -30.08 -8.61
N GLU A 128 -13.01 -29.92 -9.94
CA GLU A 128 -14.16 -30.27 -10.77
C GLU A 128 -14.47 -31.75 -10.53
N GLU A 129 -15.26 -32.04 -9.50
CA GLU A 129 -16.26 -33.08 -9.62
C GLU A 129 -17.29 -32.52 -10.60
N ALA A 130 -17.29 -33.12 -11.79
CA ALA A 130 -18.15 -32.78 -12.91
C ALA A 130 -19.59 -32.51 -12.47
N LEU A 131 -19.98 -31.23 -12.48
CA LEU A 131 -21.37 -30.82 -12.49
C LEU A 131 -21.84 -30.85 -13.95
N PRO A 132 -22.97 -31.49 -14.26
CA PRO A 132 -23.45 -31.61 -15.64
C PRO A 132 -23.73 -30.24 -16.26
N GLU A 133 -23.32 -30.09 -17.52
CA GLU A 133 -23.62 -28.98 -18.44
C GLU A 133 -25.10 -28.58 -18.37
N ALA A 134 -25.42 -27.49 -17.70
CA ALA A 134 -26.78 -26.95 -17.70
C ALA A 134 -26.89 -25.48 -17.28
N VAL A 135 -25.93 -24.60 -17.61
CA VAL A 135 -26.20 -23.14 -17.53
C VAL A 135 -25.28 -22.34 -18.48
N GLU A 136 -25.33 -22.63 -19.77
CA GLU A 136 -24.57 -21.88 -20.80
C GLU A 136 -25.35 -20.70 -21.41
N ASP A 137 -26.42 -20.21 -20.76
CA ASP A 137 -27.39 -19.32 -21.42
C ASP A 137 -27.82 -18.08 -20.60
N ILE A 138 -26.88 -17.38 -19.94
CA ILE A 138 -27.16 -16.07 -19.31
C ILE A 138 -26.06 -15.02 -19.60
N GLU A 139 -25.15 -15.26 -20.54
CA GLU A 139 -23.98 -14.38 -20.72
C GLU A 139 -24.18 -13.12 -21.59
N GLU A 140 -25.34 -12.89 -22.23
CA GLU A 140 -25.46 -11.77 -23.19
C GLU A 140 -26.38 -10.58 -22.82
N GLU A 141 -27.00 -10.50 -21.64
CA GLU A 141 -27.84 -9.32 -21.33
C GLU A 141 -27.87 -8.86 -19.87
N LEU A 142 -26.71 -8.73 -19.22
CA LEU A 142 -26.60 -8.08 -17.89
C LEU A 142 -25.43 -7.09 -17.79
N THR A 143 -25.18 -6.30 -18.84
CA THR A 143 -24.30 -5.12 -18.82
C THR A 143 -24.93 -3.90 -18.12
N GLY A 144 -25.70 -4.13 -17.05
CA GLY A 144 -26.29 -3.06 -16.26
C GLY A 144 -27.07 -3.55 -15.05
N ALA A 145 -26.43 -3.60 -13.87
CA ALA A 145 -26.96 -3.10 -12.60
C ALA A 145 -26.12 -3.65 -11.42
N PRO A 146 -25.80 -2.81 -10.40
CA PRO A 146 -25.21 -3.23 -9.12
C PRO A 146 -25.90 -4.46 -8.48
N VAL A 147 -27.19 -4.66 -8.78
CA VAL A 147 -28.03 -5.76 -8.31
C VAL A 147 -27.48 -7.12 -8.74
N ALA A 148 -27.06 -7.28 -10.00
CA ALA A 148 -26.56 -8.56 -10.50
C ALA A 148 -25.30 -9.02 -9.74
N ARG A 149 -24.39 -8.08 -9.43
CA ARG A 149 -23.20 -8.37 -8.63
C ARG A 149 -23.53 -8.78 -7.20
N ILE A 150 -24.53 -8.15 -6.58
CA ILE A 150 -24.99 -8.50 -5.22
C ILE A 150 -25.55 -9.91 -5.23
N VAL A 151 -26.43 -10.25 -6.18
CA VAL A 151 -27.02 -11.59 -6.30
C VAL A 151 -25.94 -12.65 -6.53
N SER A 152 -24.98 -12.42 -7.44
CA SER A 152 -23.88 -13.35 -7.69
C SER A 152 -22.98 -13.54 -6.46
N THR A 153 -22.75 -12.49 -5.68
CA THR A 153 -21.96 -12.56 -4.44
C THR A 153 -22.69 -13.38 -3.37
N LEU A 154 -24.00 -13.16 -3.19
CA LEU A 154 -24.84 -13.92 -2.26
C LEU A 154 -24.89 -15.41 -2.62
N MET A 155 -25.12 -15.73 -3.89
CA MET A 155 -25.14 -17.11 -4.41
C MET A 155 -23.81 -17.83 -4.16
N ARG A 156 -22.68 -17.16 -4.45
CA ARG A 156 -21.35 -17.70 -4.19
C ARG A 156 -21.13 -17.99 -2.71
N HIS A 157 -21.49 -17.05 -1.85
CA HIS A 157 -21.33 -17.19 -0.40
C HIS A 157 -22.17 -18.33 0.18
N ALA A 158 -23.36 -18.58 -0.36
CA ALA A 158 -24.22 -19.69 0.04
C ALA A 158 -23.62 -21.05 -0.35
N VAL A 159 -23.08 -21.17 -1.57
CA VAL A 159 -22.37 -22.38 -2.01
C VAL A 159 -21.12 -22.62 -1.18
N ASP A 160 -20.29 -21.59 -0.97
CA ASP A 160 -19.03 -21.69 -0.20
C ASP A 160 -19.28 -22.06 1.28
N SER A 161 -20.40 -21.61 1.85
CA SER A 161 -20.79 -21.93 3.23
C SER A 161 -21.60 -23.23 3.36
N GLY A 162 -21.92 -23.91 2.25
CA GLY A 162 -22.79 -25.08 2.23
C GLY A 162 -24.22 -24.78 2.72
N ALA A 163 -24.66 -23.53 2.59
CA ALA A 163 -26.01 -23.11 2.97
C ALA A 163 -27.03 -23.69 1.99
N SER A 164 -28.05 -24.38 2.51
CA SER A 164 -29.14 -24.92 1.71
C SER A 164 -30.24 -23.89 1.42
N ASP A 165 -30.21 -22.74 2.10
CA ASP A 165 -31.24 -21.71 2.01
C ASP A 165 -30.63 -20.31 2.19
N ILE A 166 -31.15 -19.33 1.44
CA ILE A 166 -30.78 -17.91 1.54
C ILE A 166 -32.05 -17.13 1.88
N HIS A 167 -32.23 -16.81 3.16
CA HIS A 167 -33.36 -16.01 3.63
C HIS A 167 -32.97 -14.53 3.74
N ILE A 168 -33.72 -13.63 3.10
CA ILE A 168 -33.49 -12.18 3.10
C ILE A 168 -34.73 -11.48 3.69
N GLU A 169 -34.52 -10.70 4.76
CA GLU A 169 -35.58 -9.90 5.38
C GLU A 169 -35.23 -8.41 5.36
N PRO A 170 -36.19 -7.53 5.06
CA PRO A 170 -36.01 -6.09 5.20
C PRO A 170 -35.97 -5.71 6.69
N THR A 171 -34.94 -4.98 7.10
CA THR A 171 -34.89 -4.37 8.44
C THR A 171 -35.27 -2.89 8.35
N ASP A 172 -36.22 -2.45 9.17
CA ASP A 172 -36.47 -1.02 9.35
C ASP A 172 -35.23 -0.37 10.00
N GLY A 173 -34.70 0.68 9.36
CA GLY A 173 -33.56 1.43 9.89
C GLY A 173 -33.90 2.21 11.16
N PRO A 174 -32.89 2.68 11.92
CA PRO A 174 -33.14 3.45 13.14
C PRO A 174 -33.91 4.73 12.79
N SER A 175 -34.99 4.97 13.53
CA SER A 175 -35.83 6.18 13.45
C SER A 175 -35.07 7.45 13.83
#